data_AF-A0A8J3MJC0-F1
#
_entry.id   AF-A0A8J3MJC0-F1
#
_cell.length_a   1.000
_cell.length_b   1.000
_cell.length_c   1.000
_cell.angle_alpha   90.00
_cell.angle_beta   90.00
_cell.angle_gamma   90.00
#
_symmetry.space_group_name_H-M   'P 1'
#
loop_
_entity.id
_entity.type
_entity.pdbx_description
1 polymer ?
#
loop_
_entity_poly.entity_id
_entity_poly.type
_entity_poly.pdbx_seq_one_letter_code
_entity_poly.pdbx_strand_id
1 'polypeptide(L)'
;MSSSYLHELGRLLGGDSSGDVFVGRGAPGAAETYTVVPNAGSPRLLVPHGDRRAASAAISHTSAPRSAKDRLRQRVLSGVFATGVGGLVFRDQVAVRRGGTLAEHLSEVVGTPVRMSVRFGPPRANRKPVLQLIDAQAHTVAYAKVGVNELTTRLIRDEHAALAALSGRDLAPARIPELLHFGTWGDAQLLVMKALPVWGRGAGAQLDPAEGTVAAMRSLARVHGVTTGRFGGGSYAARLAAQVDALGERPAAHLMRAVLAACAGAELSYGCWHGDWNGGNMSIRGGEVLLWDFERFTADVPVGYDVLHFELHEAVTVHGAVPAVAAADVAARAGALLAPFGVDADVAPAVAALYFTEIGSRYLGDRQDGFGTPMGRVDEWIRPALAGLGEDWAALAGQSQVGEENDGD
;
A
#
# COMPACT_ATOMS: atom_id res chain seq x y z
N MET A 1 -20.08 2.56 -9.85
CA MET A 1 -19.35 3.76 -9.40
C MET A 1 -20.12 4.94 -9.98
N SER A 2 -20.54 5.94 -9.19
CA SER A 2 -21.50 6.95 -9.65
C SER A 2 -20.83 8.10 -10.42
N SER A 3 -21.61 8.81 -11.26
CA SER A 3 -21.21 10.06 -11.92
C SER A 3 -20.67 11.11 -10.93
N SER A 4 -21.14 11.08 -9.66
CA SER A 4 -20.69 11.97 -8.57
C SER A 4 -19.18 11.95 -8.37
N TYR A 5 -18.56 10.77 -8.44
CA TYR A 5 -17.12 10.62 -8.21
C TYR A 5 -16.27 11.26 -9.33
N LEU A 6 -16.73 11.19 -10.58
CA LEU A 6 -16.03 11.86 -11.69
C LEU A 6 -16.17 13.38 -11.62
N HIS A 7 -17.29 13.88 -11.11
CA HIS A 7 -17.48 15.31 -10.84
C HIS A 7 -16.61 15.80 -9.68
N GLU A 8 -16.51 15.06 -8.56
CA GLU A 8 -15.58 15.35 -7.47
C GLU A 8 -14.14 15.35 -7.94
N LEU A 9 -13.76 14.36 -8.75
CA LEU A 9 -12.43 14.30 -9.32
C LEU A 9 -12.17 15.49 -10.26
N GLY A 10 -13.11 15.85 -11.14
CA GLY A 10 -12.89 17.01 -12.00
C GLY A 10 -12.72 18.30 -11.20
N ARG A 11 -13.43 18.46 -10.08
CA ARG A 11 -13.22 19.60 -9.15
C ARG A 11 -11.82 19.57 -8.56
N LEU A 12 -11.36 18.39 -8.15
CA LEU A 12 -9.99 18.18 -7.71
C LEU A 12 -8.97 18.58 -8.79
N LEU A 13 -9.19 18.20 -10.06
CA LEU A 13 -8.28 18.55 -11.16
C LEU A 13 -8.24 20.06 -11.45
N GLY A 14 -9.33 20.78 -11.14
CA GLY A 14 -9.48 22.23 -11.33
C GLY A 14 -9.22 23.10 -10.10
N GLY A 15 -8.77 22.52 -8.98
CA GLY A 15 -8.35 23.29 -7.79
C GLY A 15 -9.48 24.01 -7.06
N ASP A 16 -10.68 23.42 -7.03
CA ASP A 16 -11.89 23.96 -6.39
C ASP A 16 -12.42 25.29 -6.96
N SER A 17 -11.84 25.76 -8.06
CA SER A 17 -12.56 26.69 -8.92
C SER A 17 -13.82 25.99 -9.41
N SER A 18 -14.97 26.63 -9.26
CA SER A 18 -16.28 26.18 -9.74
C SER A 18 -16.36 26.04 -11.29
N GLY A 19 -15.22 25.92 -11.96
CA GLY A 19 -15.04 25.94 -13.40
C GLY A 19 -15.36 24.61 -14.07
N ASP A 20 -16.63 24.44 -14.42
CA ASP A 20 -17.15 23.62 -15.52
C ASP A 20 -16.39 22.31 -15.81
N VAL A 21 -16.42 21.38 -14.85
CA VAL A 21 -16.08 19.98 -15.11
C VAL A 21 -17.11 19.40 -16.07
N PHE A 22 -16.66 19.03 -17.26
CA PHE A 22 -17.52 18.35 -18.23
C PHE A 22 -17.23 16.86 -18.21
N VAL A 23 -18.26 16.06 -17.92
CA VAL A 23 -18.25 14.61 -18.13
C VAL A 23 -19.16 14.32 -19.32
N GLY A 24 -18.60 13.87 -20.43
CA GLY A 24 -19.38 13.64 -21.65
C GLY A 24 -18.53 13.42 -22.89
N ARG A 25 -19.11 13.68 -24.08
CA ARG A 25 -18.42 13.55 -25.37
C ARG A 25 -18.08 14.91 -25.95
N GLY A 26 -16.80 15.14 -26.22
CA GLY A 26 -16.31 16.36 -26.84
C GLY A 26 -16.34 17.55 -25.87
N ALA A 27 -15.16 18.10 -25.58
CA ALA A 27 -15.03 19.28 -24.72
C ALA A 27 -14.32 20.43 -25.47
N PRO A 28 -15.01 21.13 -26.39
CA PRO A 28 -14.43 22.25 -27.13
C PRO A 28 -14.03 23.38 -26.17
N GLY A 29 -12.79 23.87 -26.32
CA GLY A 29 -12.26 24.96 -25.49
C GLY A 29 -11.88 24.56 -24.06
N ALA A 30 -11.73 23.26 -23.78
CA ALA A 30 -11.14 22.81 -22.53
C ALA A 30 -9.64 23.07 -22.47
N ALA A 31 -9.14 23.49 -21.31
CA ALA A 31 -7.71 23.63 -21.04
C ALA A 31 -7.04 22.25 -20.99
N GLU A 32 -7.73 21.27 -20.40
CA GLU A 32 -7.25 19.89 -20.32
C GLU A 32 -8.39 18.89 -20.50
N THR A 33 -8.11 17.76 -21.17
CA THR A 33 -9.11 16.72 -21.45
C THR A 33 -8.49 15.34 -21.25
N TYR A 34 -9.25 14.45 -20.63
CA TYR A 34 -8.88 13.07 -20.37
C TYR A 34 -9.90 12.11 -20.95
N THR A 35 -9.41 11.01 -21.50
CA THR A 35 -10.25 9.87 -21.91
C THR A 35 -10.50 8.97 -20.70
N VAL A 36 -11.76 8.63 -20.44
CA VAL A 36 -12.17 7.73 -19.36
C VAL A 36 -12.14 6.29 -19.84
N VAL A 37 -11.47 5.41 -19.08
CA VAL A 37 -11.33 3.99 -19.42
C VAL A 37 -11.89 3.09 -18.32
N PRO A 38 -12.72 2.08 -18.65
CA PRO A 38 -13.35 1.88 -19.96
C PRO A 38 -14.50 2.85 -20.26
N ASN A 39 -15.20 3.38 -19.25
CA ASN A 39 -16.33 4.29 -19.41
C ASN A 39 -16.65 4.99 -18.08
N ALA A 40 -17.52 6.00 -18.11
CA ALA A 40 -17.89 6.82 -16.96
C ALA A 40 -18.68 6.07 -15.86
N GLY A 41 -19.35 4.95 -16.19
CA GLY A 41 -20.07 4.14 -15.20
C GLY A 41 -19.18 3.22 -14.36
N SER A 42 -17.98 2.92 -14.88
CA SER A 42 -16.99 2.07 -14.19
C SER A 42 -15.56 2.56 -14.47
N PRO A 43 -15.22 3.82 -14.13
CA PRO A 43 -13.93 4.39 -14.45
C PRO A 43 -12.82 3.69 -13.67
N ARG A 44 -11.76 3.27 -14.37
CA ARG A 44 -10.56 2.63 -13.80
C ARG A 44 -9.28 3.43 -14.06
N LEU A 45 -9.28 4.21 -15.13
CA LEU A 45 -8.13 5.00 -15.56
C LEU A 45 -8.61 6.24 -16.33
N LEU A 46 -7.99 7.38 -16.11
CA LEU A 46 -8.04 8.54 -16.99
C LEU A 46 -6.69 8.67 -17.70
N VAL A 47 -6.71 8.81 -19.01
CA VAL A 47 -5.48 9.03 -19.81
C VAL A 47 -5.56 10.36 -20.57
N PRO A 48 -4.41 11.02 -20.84
CA PRO A 48 -4.38 12.24 -21.64
C PRO A 48 -5.13 12.06 -22.97
N HIS A 49 -6.08 12.94 -23.26
CA HIS A 49 -6.79 12.93 -24.55
C HIS A 49 -5.94 13.61 -25.62
N GLY A 50 -5.94 13.06 -26.84
CA GLY A 50 -5.19 13.62 -27.99
C GLY A 50 -3.68 13.35 -28.00
N ASP A 51 -3.10 12.81 -26.93
CA ASP A 51 -1.67 12.43 -26.85
C ASP A 51 -1.50 10.91 -26.79
N ARG A 52 -1.36 10.27 -27.95
CA ARG A 52 -1.24 8.80 -28.07
C ARG A 52 -0.03 8.23 -27.34
N ARG A 53 1.08 8.98 -27.28
CA ARG A 53 2.33 8.50 -26.66
C ARG A 53 2.17 8.52 -25.15
N ALA A 54 1.69 9.63 -24.60
CA ALA A 54 1.40 9.72 -23.17
C ALA A 54 0.30 8.75 -22.73
N ALA A 55 -0.76 8.57 -23.52
CA ALA A 55 -1.82 7.60 -23.22
C ALA A 55 -1.31 6.14 -23.25
N SER A 56 -0.46 5.78 -24.21
CA SER A 56 0.17 4.45 -24.25
C SER A 56 1.12 4.23 -23.06
N ALA A 57 1.91 5.25 -22.68
CA ALA A 57 2.78 5.20 -21.52
C ALA A 57 2.01 5.06 -20.20
N ALA A 58 0.88 5.76 -20.06
CA ALA A 58 -0.02 5.66 -18.91
C ALA A 58 -0.52 4.23 -18.62
N ILE A 59 -0.60 3.41 -19.67
CA ILE A 59 -1.03 2.01 -19.57
C ILE A 59 0.17 1.09 -19.41
N SER A 60 1.22 1.31 -20.21
CA SER A 60 2.41 0.46 -20.28
C SER A 60 3.27 0.50 -19.02
N HIS A 61 3.28 1.64 -18.32
CA HIS A 61 4.09 1.85 -17.11
C HIS A 61 3.30 1.70 -15.81
N THR A 62 2.13 1.04 -15.86
CA THR A 62 1.36 0.63 -14.69
C THR A 62 2.13 -0.43 -13.89
N SER A 63 2.14 -0.36 -12.55
CA SER A 63 2.70 -1.36 -11.60
C SER A 63 2.87 -2.77 -12.20
N ALA A 64 4.06 -3.36 -12.02
CA ALA A 64 4.47 -4.59 -12.69
C ALA A 64 3.36 -5.67 -12.70
N PRO A 65 2.93 -6.17 -13.87
CA PRO A 65 1.79 -7.08 -13.95
C PRO A 65 2.07 -8.40 -13.23
N ARG A 66 1.20 -8.71 -12.26
CA ARG A 66 1.31 -9.85 -11.32
C ARG A 66 0.94 -11.21 -11.94
N SER A 67 0.29 -11.23 -13.10
CA SER A 67 -0.06 -12.45 -13.81
C SER A 67 0.19 -12.35 -15.32
N ALA A 68 0.32 -13.49 -16.00
CA ALA A 68 0.40 -13.54 -17.46
C ALA A 68 -0.85 -12.93 -18.14
N LYS A 69 -2.01 -13.05 -17.49
CA LYS A 69 -3.28 -12.47 -17.95
C LYS A 69 -3.29 -10.94 -17.84
N ASP A 70 -2.72 -10.39 -16.76
CA ASP A 70 -2.60 -8.94 -16.59
C ASP A 70 -1.56 -8.34 -17.55
N ARG A 71 -0.45 -9.07 -17.80
CA ARG A 71 0.51 -8.73 -18.86
C ARG A 71 -0.16 -8.62 -20.21
N LEU A 72 -0.97 -9.61 -20.58
CA LEU A 72 -1.68 -9.62 -21.86
C LEU A 72 -2.71 -8.48 -21.95
N ARG A 73 -3.50 -8.25 -20.90
CA ARG A 73 -4.47 -7.15 -20.83
C ARG A 73 -3.81 -5.77 -20.96
N GLN A 74 -2.71 -5.54 -20.24
CA GLN A 74 -1.92 -4.30 -20.35
C GLN A 74 -1.37 -4.11 -21.75
N ARG A 75 -0.84 -5.17 -22.39
CA ARG A 75 -0.33 -5.12 -23.77
C ARG A 75 -1.42 -4.82 -24.80
N VAL A 76 -2.59 -5.45 -24.68
CA VAL A 76 -3.73 -5.20 -25.57
C VAL A 76 -4.23 -3.77 -25.41
N LEU A 77 -4.42 -3.30 -24.17
CA LEU A 77 -4.90 -1.95 -23.91
C LEU A 77 -3.87 -0.89 -24.35
N SER A 78 -2.57 -1.11 -24.09
CA SER A 78 -1.49 -0.25 -24.56
C SER A 78 -1.45 -0.19 -26.10
N GLY A 79 -1.62 -1.33 -26.77
CA GLY A 79 -1.69 -1.41 -28.23
C GLY A 79 -2.85 -0.59 -28.81
N VAL A 80 -4.04 -0.61 -28.18
CA VAL A 80 -5.21 0.18 -28.61
C VAL A 80 -4.96 1.69 -28.53
N PHE A 81 -4.22 2.17 -27.53
CA PHE A 81 -3.88 3.59 -27.44
C PHE A 81 -2.68 3.97 -28.32
N ALA A 82 -1.71 3.07 -28.49
CA ALA A 82 -0.57 3.26 -29.39
C ALA A 82 -1.00 3.42 -30.87
N THR A 83 -2.10 2.76 -31.27
CA THR A 83 -2.67 2.89 -32.63
C THR A 83 -3.48 4.18 -32.84
N GLY A 84 -3.76 4.95 -31.78
CA GLY A 84 -4.58 6.17 -31.85
C GLY A 84 -6.09 5.93 -31.95
N VAL A 85 -6.54 4.67 -31.97
CA VAL A 85 -7.97 4.29 -32.05
C VAL A 85 -8.65 4.36 -30.67
N GLY A 86 -7.88 4.53 -29.59
CA GLY A 86 -8.40 4.64 -28.22
C GLY A 86 -9.53 5.66 -28.04
N GLY A 87 -9.48 6.82 -28.69
CA GLY A 87 -10.55 7.84 -28.64
C GLY A 87 -11.83 7.47 -29.41
N LEU A 88 -11.77 6.49 -30.31
CA LEU A 88 -12.94 5.94 -31.01
C LEU A 88 -13.61 4.81 -30.21
N VAL A 89 -12.81 4.07 -29.44
CA VAL A 89 -13.25 2.96 -28.58
C VAL A 89 -13.81 3.48 -27.26
N PHE A 90 -13.14 4.45 -26.64
CA PHE A 90 -13.49 5.02 -25.34
C PHE A 90 -14.02 6.44 -25.56
N ARG A 91 -15.33 6.60 -25.41
CA ARG A 91 -16.03 7.83 -25.82
C ARG A 91 -16.21 8.84 -24.70
N ASP A 92 -16.16 8.39 -23.45
CA ASP A 92 -16.40 9.24 -22.29
C ASP A 92 -15.14 10.04 -21.97
N GLN A 93 -15.31 11.33 -21.75
CA GLN A 93 -14.24 12.28 -21.47
C GLN A 93 -14.52 13.04 -20.18
N VAL A 94 -13.45 13.41 -19.48
CA VAL A 94 -13.47 14.39 -18.39
C VAL A 94 -12.64 15.58 -18.85
N ALA A 95 -13.20 16.78 -18.78
CA ALA A 95 -12.50 17.99 -19.21
C ALA A 95 -12.56 19.10 -18.16
N VAL A 96 -11.44 19.82 -18.05
CA VAL A 96 -11.27 20.99 -17.19
C VAL A 96 -11.24 22.22 -18.10
N ARG A 97 -12.24 23.10 -17.99
CA ARG A 97 -12.46 24.20 -18.96
C ARG A 97 -11.75 25.50 -18.63
N ARG A 98 -11.51 25.84 -17.36
CA ARG A 98 -10.91 27.12 -16.92
C ARG A 98 -10.13 26.96 -15.60
N GLY A 99 -9.14 27.84 -15.38
CA GLY A 99 -8.31 27.91 -14.16
C GLY A 99 -6.92 27.30 -14.36
N GLY A 100 -5.97 27.64 -13.47
CA GLY A 100 -4.70 26.93 -13.41
C GLY A 100 -4.98 25.45 -13.13
N THR A 101 -4.48 24.54 -13.95
CA THR A 101 -4.80 23.11 -13.79
C THR A 101 -3.82 22.41 -12.86
N LEU A 102 -4.25 21.29 -12.27
CA LEU A 102 -3.36 20.46 -11.47
C LEU A 102 -2.14 20.00 -12.30
N ALA A 103 -2.30 19.76 -13.60
CA ALA A 103 -1.17 19.38 -14.46
C ALA A 103 -0.17 20.53 -14.68
N GLU A 104 -0.63 21.77 -14.76
CA GLU A 104 0.25 22.95 -14.83
C GLU A 104 1.04 23.10 -13.53
N HIS A 105 0.37 23.05 -12.38
CA HIS A 105 1.03 23.09 -11.08
C HIS A 105 2.04 21.93 -10.91
N LEU A 106 1.68 20.71 -11.29
CA LEU A 106 2.59 19.57 -11.23
C LEU A 106 3.76 19.69 -12.21
N SER A 107 3.59 20.38 -13.34
CA SER A 107 4.69 20.69 -14.26
C SER A 107 5.70 21.65 -13.62
N GLU A 108 5.23 22.65 -12.87
CA GLU A 108 6.08 23.55 -12.08
C GLU A 108 6.83 22.79 -10.97
N VAL A 109 6.11 21.94 -10.23
CA VAL A 109 6.70 21.12 -9.16
C VAL A 109 7.79 20.18 -9.68
N VAL A 110 7.56 19.52 -10.81
CA VAL A 110 8.54 18.59 -11.41
C VAL A 110 9.65 19.34 -12.14
N GLY A 111 9.43 20.61 -12.51
CA GLY A 111 10.39 21.46 -13.23
C GLY A 111 10.42 21.21 -14.75
N THR A 112 9.46 20.45 -15.29
CA THR A 112 9.29 20.22 -16.74
C THR A 112 7.81 20.03 -17.07
N PRO A 113 7.36 20.38 -18.28
CA PRO A 113 6.01 20.05 -18.72
C PRO A 113 5.72 18.54 -18.60
N VAL A 114 4.61 18.20 -17.95
CA VAL A 114 4.13 16.82 -17.82
C VAL A 114 2.69 16.66 -18.29
N ARG A 115 2.35 15.45 -18.72
CA ARG A 115 0.98 14.97 -18.91
C ARG A 115 0.59 14.08 -17.73
N MET A 116 -0.68 14.12 -17.34
CA MET A 116 -1.17 13.36 -16.20
C MET A 116 -2.06 12.19 -16.63
N SER A 117 -1.92 11.07 -15.93
CA SER A 117 -2.88 9.96 -15.95
C SER A 117 -3.37 9.69 -14.54
N VAL A 118 -4.66 9.37 -14.37
CA VAL A 118 -5.27 9.15 -13.04
C VAL A 118 -5.72 7.70 -12.93
N ARG A 119 -5.19 6.97 -11.96
CA ARG A 119 -5.61 5.60 -11.68
C ARG A 119 -6.56 5.52 -10.50
N PHE A 120 -7.56 4.67 -10.67
CA PHE A 120 -8.51 4.33 -9.62
C PHE A 120 -8.25 2.92 -9.09
N GLY A 121 -7.86 2.83 -7.82
CA GLY A 121 -7.84 1.56 -7.10
C GLY A 121 -9.24 0.95 -6.96
N PRO A 122 -9.35 -0.34 -6.59
CA PRO A 122 -10.64 -0.93 -6.23
C PRO A 122 -11.30 -0.14 -5.08
N PRO A 123 -12.64 -0.23 -4.92
CA PRO A 123 -13.33 0.42 -3.80
C PRO A 123 -12.75 0.01 -2.45
N ARG A 124 -12.24 0.98 -1.68
CA ARG A 124 -11.72 0.84 -0.31
C ARG A 124 -11.89 2.18 0.41
N ALA A 125 -11.99 2.17 1.74
CA ALA A 125 -12.07 3.40 2.53
C ALA A 125 -10.86 4.34 2.32
N ASN A 126 -9.66 3.77 2.14
CA ASN A 126 -8.41 4.50 1.92
C ASN A 126 -8.11 4.78 0.43
N ARG A 127 -9.10 4.69 -0.47
CA ARG A 127 -8.85 4.89 -1.90
C ARG A 127 -8.44 6.34 -2.20
N LYS A 128 -7.14 6.55 -2.42
CA LYS A 128 -6.54 7.80 -2.92
C LYS A 128 -6.37 7.78 -4.45
N PRO A 129 -6.67 8.87 -5.17
CA PRO A 129 -6.25 9.01 -6.56
C PRO A 129 -4.72 8.98 -6.66
N VAL A 130 -4.20 8.14 -7.55
CA VAL A 130 -2.77 8.09 -7.87
C VAL A 130 -2.58 8.64 -9.27
N LEU A 131 -1.80 9.72 -9.34
CA LEU A 131 -1.49 10.46 -10.56
C LEU A 131 -0.13 10.01 -11.07
N GLN A 132 -0.07 9.61 -12.33
CA GLN A 132 1.16 9.30 -13.03
C GLN A 132 1.56 10.48 -13.89
N LEU A 133 2.77 10.99 -13.73
CA LEU A 133 3.28 12.16 -14.43
C LEU A 133 4.26 11.73 -15.52
N ILE A 134 3.95 12.12 -16.76
CA ILE A 134 4.58 11.63 -17.98
C ILE A 134 5.22 12.79 -18.73
N ASP A 135 6.51 12.67 -19.05
CA ASP A 135 7.23 13.70 -19.82
C ASP A 135 6.88 13.67 -21.33
N ALA A 136 7.43 14.61 -22.09
CA ALA A 136 7.22 14.70 -23.54
C ALA A 136 7.80 13.49 -24.31
N GLN A 137 8.71 12.73 -23.71
CA GLN A 137 9.31 11.51 -24.24
C GLN A 137 8.49 10.26 -23.88
N ALA A 138 7.37 10.44 -23.18
CA ALA A 138 6.48 9.38 -22.70
C ALA A 138 7.10 8.48 -21.61
N HIS A 139 8.05 9.02 -20.83
CA HIS A 139 8.55 8.38 -19.62
C HIS A 139 7.75 8.82 -18.40
N THR A 140 7.55 7.90 -17.45
CA THR A 140 7.01 8.26 -16.14
C THR A 140 8.13 8.86 -15.30
N VAL A 141 8.01 10.14 -14.96
CA VAL A 141 9.03 10.89 -14.22
C VAL A 141 8.70 11.03 -12.74
N ALA A 142 7.41 11.05 -12.40
CA ALA A 142 6.94 11.18 -11.03
C ALA A 142 5.55 10.56 -10.83
N TYR A 143 5.20 10.33 -9.57
CA TYR A 143 3.86 10.00 -9.12
C TYR A 143 3.39 11.06 -8.12
N ALA A 144 2.12 11.42 -8.18
CA ALA A 144 1.49 12.25 -7.17
C ALA A 144 0.31 11.53 -6.52
N LYS A 145 0.16 11.71 -5.21
CA LYS A 145 -0.93 11.17 -4.39
C LYS A 145 -1.71 12.34 -3.81
N VAL A 146 -3.04 12.24 -3.82
CA VAL A 146 -3.93 13.32 -3.40
C VAL A 146 -4.87 12.87 -2.29
N GLY A 147 -4.90 13.65 -1.21
CA GLY A 147 -5.75 13.43 -0.03
C GLY A 147 -7.07 14.15 -0.23
N VAL A 148 -8.14 13.38 -0.37
CA VAL A 148 -9.48 13.88 -0.71
C VAL A 148 -10.46 13.79 0.45
N ASN A 149 -10.04 13.18 1.56
CA ASN A 149 -10.78 13.08 2.81
C ASN A 149 -9.80 12.95 3.98
N GLU A 150 -10.31 13.03 5.21
CA GLU A 150 -9.49 12.99 6.42
C GLU A 150 -8.55 11.77 6.49
N LEU A 151 -9.07 10.58 6.17
CA LEU A 151 -8.28 9.34 6.20
C LEU A 151 -7.13 9.37 5.17
N THR A 152 -7.42 9.70 3.91
CA THR A 152 -6.40 9.75 2.84
C THR A 152 -5.40 10.89 3.06
N THR A 153 -5.82 11.99 3.67
CA THR A 153 -4.94 13.09 4.08
C THR A 153 -3.98 12.64 5.19
N ARG A 154 -4.46 11.89 6.20
CA ARG A 154 -3.57 11.30 7.22
C ARG A 154 -2.56 10.35 6.59
N LEU A 155 -3.00 9.41 5.77
CA LEU A 155 -2.10 8.45 5.10
C LEU A 155 -1.03 9.13 4.22
N ILE A 156 -1.37 10.22 3.54
CA ILE A 156 -0.41 11.00 2.76
C ILE A 156 0.60 11.73 3.66
N ARG A 157 0.17 12.24 4.82
CA ARG A 157 1.07 12.84 5.81
C ARG A 157 2.01 11.80 6.40
N ASP A 158 1.51 10.61 6.71
CA ASP A 158 2.29 9.50 7.24
C ASP A 158 3.35 9.05 6.21
N GLU A 159 2.95 8.92 4.95
CA GLU A 159 3.87 8.59 3.86
C GLU A 159 4.93 9.67 3.65
N HIS A 160 4.55 10.95 3.70
CA HIS A 160 5.50 12.06 3.68
C HIS A 160 6.50 11.99 4.83
N ALA A 161 6.02 11.79 6.06
CA ALA A 161 6.87 11.69 7.25
C ALA A 161 7.85 10.52 7.14
N ALA A 162 7.40 9.37 6.64
CA ALA A 162 8.23 8.20 6.40
C ALA A 162 9.32 8.47 5.36
N LEU A 163 8.95 8.99 4.18
CA LEU A 163 9.92 9.31 3.13
C LEU A 163 10.94 10.37 3.58
N ALA A 164 10.49 11.38 4.36
CA ALA A 164 11.38 12.38 4.93
C ALA A 164 12.35 11.77 5.95
N ALA A 165 11.88 10.87 6.83
CA ALA A 165 12.73 10.19 7.83
C ALA A 165 13.77 9.25 7.20
N LEU A 166 13.43 8.64 6.07
CA LEU A 166 14.28 7.72 5.32
C LEU A 166 15.20 8.43 4.32
N SER A 167 14.94 9.70 4.00
CA SER A 167 15.74 10.47 3.05
C SER A 167 17.21 10.55 3.50
N GLY A 168 18.13 10.27 2.57
CA GLY A 168 19.58 10.28 2.83
C GLY A 168 20.10 9.11 3.66
N ARG A 169 19.25 8.16 4.06
CA ARG A 169 19.68 6.92 4.73
C ARG A 169 20.17 5.89 3.71
N ASP A 170 21.17 5.10 4.09
CA ASP A 170 21.54 3.92 3.31
C ASP A 170 20.51 2.82 3.56
N LEU A 171 19.83 2.43 2.49
CA LEU A 171 18.80 1.40 2.48
C LEU A 171 19.18 0.21 1.60
N ALA A 172 20.40 0.18 1.05
CA ALA A 172 20.80 -0.82 0.09
C ALA A 172 20.59 -2.26 0.63
N PRO A 173 20.01 -3.17 -0.17
CA PRO A 173 19.69 -3.04 -1.60
C PRO A 173 18.32 -2.40 -1.89
N ALA A 174 17.58 -1.92 -0.89
CA ALA A 174 16.31 -1.25 -1.09
C ALA A 174 16.49 0.18 -1.64
N ARG A 175 15.59 0.58 -2.52
CA ARG A 175 15.50 1.93 -3.08
C ARG A 175 14.08 2.43 -3.03
N ILE A 176 13.91 3.61 -2.44
CA ILE A 176 12.60 4.24 -2.20
C ILE A 176 12.42 5.48 -3.10
N PRO A 177 11.19 5.98 -3.30
CA PRO A 177 10.95 7.17 -4.08
C PRO A 177 11.57 8.40 -3.40
N GLU A 178 12.19 9.26 -4.21
CA GLU A 178 12.66 10.57 -3.75
C GLU A 178 11.47 11.52 -3.61
N LEU A 179 11.37 12.20 -2.47
CA LEU A 179 10.35 13.22 -2.24
C LEU A 179 10.65 14.46 -3.11
N LEU A 180 9.71 14.84 -3.98
CA LEU A 180 9.83 16.04 -4.81
C LEU A 180 9.07 17.22 -4.22
N HIS A 181 7.88 16.96 -3.67
CA HIS A 181 7.04 18.01 -3.10
C HIS A 181 6.05 17.44 -2.09
N PHE A 182 5.78 18.24 -1.05
CA PHE A 182 4.68 18.03 -0.13
C PHE A 182 4.01 19.38 0.15
N GLY A 183 2.72 19.47 -0.14
CA GLY A 183 1.99 20.73 -0.11
C GLY A 183 0.51 20.53 -0.35
N THR A 184 -0.17 21.55 -0.86
CA THR A 184 -1.61 21.54 -1.09
C THR A 184 -1.95 21.94 -2.51
N TRP A 185 -3.07 21.41 -3.00
CA TRP A 185 -3.71 21.82 -4.23
C TRP A 185 -5.19 22.10 -3.95
N GLY A 186 -5.58 23.38 -3.97
CA GLY A 186 -6.82 23.81 -3.32
C GLY A 186 -6.81 23.36 -1.85
N ASP A 187 -7.89 22.71 -1.43
CA ASP A 187 -8.02 22.14 -0.07
C ASP A 187 -7.43 20.72 0.07
N ALA A 188 -6.95 20.12 -1.03
CA ALA A 188 -6.45 18.75 -1.02
C ALA A 188 -4.96 18.69 -0.67
N GLN A 189 -4.57 17.74 0.19
CA GLN A 189 -3.17 17.46 0.47
C GLN A 189 -2.52 16.76 -0.74
N LEU A 190 -1.36 17.23 -1.16
CA LEU A 190 -0.61 16.75 -2.31
C LEU A 190 0.78 16.26 -1.90
N LEU A 191 1.12 15.03 -2.29
CA LEU A 191 2.45 14.45 -2.17
C LEU A 191 2.95 14.05 -3.55
N VAL A 192 4.12 14.55 -3.96
CA VAL A 192 4.77 14.24 -5.24
C VAL A 192 6.12 13.58 -4.98
N MET A 193 6.33 12.44 -5.64
CA MET A 193 7.54 11.64 -5.50
C MET A 193 8.06 11.20 -6.86
N LYS A 194 9.37 11.09 -6.98
CA LYS A 194 10.04 10.66 -8.21
C LYS A 194 9.69 9.22 -8.54
N ALA A 195 9.51 8.94 -9.83
CA ALA A 195 9.22 7.59 -10.28
C ALA A 195 10.45 6.68 -10.12
N LEU A 196 10.23 5.49 -9.56
CA LEU A 196 11.24 4.44 -9.53
C LEU A 196 11.43 3.81 -10.93
N PRO A 197 12.64 3.40 -11.30
CA PRO A 197 12.97 2.90 -12.64
C PRO A 197 12.51 1.45 -12.88
N VAL A 198 11.23 1.15 -12.68
CA VAL A 198 10.65 -0.22 -12.75
C VAL A 198 10.75 -0.86 -14.15
N TRP A 199 10.89 -0.04 -15.21
CA TRP A 199 10.82 -0.45 -16.62
C TRP A 199 12.14 -0.34 -17.40
N GLY A 200 13.20 0.17 -16.76
CA GLY A 200 14.53 0.31 -17.37
C GLY A 200 15.31 -1.01 -17.39
N ARG A 201 16.32 -1.10 -18.25
CA ARG A 201 17.36 -2.14 -18.11
C ARG A 201 18.20 -1.79 -16.89
N GLY A 202 18.16 -2.63 -15.87
CA GLY A 202 19.06 -2.51 -14.72
C GLY A 202 20.48 -2.84 -15.14
N ALA A 203 21.45 -1.98 -14.77
CA ALA A 203 22.87 -2.17 -15.10
C ALA A 203 23.63 -3.00 -14.05
N GLY A 204 23.01 -3.33 -12.92
CA GLY A 204 23.64 -4.10 -11.84
C GLY A 204 23.53 -5.62 -12.01
N ALA A 205 24.38 -6.33 -11.27
CA ALA A 205 24.29 -7.78 -11.12
C ALA A 205 22.89 -8.17 -10.61
N GLN A 206 22.31 -9.23 -11.16
CA GLN A 206 21.01 -9.69 -10.69
C GLN A 206 21.13 -10.22 -9.26
N LEU A 207 20.34 -9.66 -8.34
CA LEU A 207 20.11 -10.27 -7.04
C LEU A 207 19.25 -11.52 -7.21
N ASP A 208 19.52 -12.53 -6.40
CA ASP A 208 18.50 -13.55 -6.14
C ASP A 208 17.27 -12.86 -5.55
N PRO A 209 16.06 -13.07 -6.10
CA PRO A 209 14.87 -12.37 -5.65
C PRO A 209 14.55 -12.56 -4.16
N ALA A 210 14.74 -13.77 -3.62
CA ALA A 210 14.42 -14.06 -2.23
C ALA A 210 15.47 -13.45 -1.30
N GLU A 211 16.76 -13.66 -1.59
CA GLU A 211 17.86 -13.09 -0.81
C GLU A 211 17.83 -11.54 -0.82
N GLY A 212 17.61 -10.95 -2.00
CA GLY A 212 17.51 -9.50 -2.16
C GLY A 212 16.35 -8.90 -1.37
N THR A 213 15.20 -9.57 -1.33
CA THR A 213 14.03 -9.14 -0.55
C THR A 213 14.33 -9.19 0.95
N VAL A 214 14.90 -10.28 1.45
CA VAL A 214 15.29 -10.40 2.87
C VAL A 214 16.35 -9.37 3.25
N ALA A 215 17.35 -9.14 2.39
CA ALA A 215 18.38 -8.13 2.62
C ALA A 215 17.78 -6.71 2.68
N ALA A 216 16.85 -6.38 1.79
CA ALA A 216 16.14 -5.10 1.77
C ALA A 216 15.30 -4.90 3.05
N MET A 217 14.54 -5.92 3.47
CA MET A 217 13.77 -5.88 4.72
C MET A 217 14.69 -5.70 5.94
N ARG A 218 15.85 -6.39 5.97
CA ARG A 218 16.83 -6.24 7.05
C ARG A 218 17.41 -4.83 7.09
N SER A 219 17.72 -4.24 5.93
CA SER A 219 18.21 -2.87 5.86
C SER A 219 17.17 -1.88 6.37
N LEU A 220 15.91 -1.99 5.92
CA LEU A 220 14.83 -1.13 6.39
C LEU A 220 14.63 -1.28 7.90
N ALA A 221 14.61 -2.51 8.42
CA ALA A 221 14.40 -2.75 9.84
C ALA A 221 15.45 -2.10 10.75
N ARG A 222 16.65 -1.84 10.22
CA ARG A 222 17.79 -1.30 10.98
C ARG A 222 18.07 0.19 10.69
N VAL A 223 17.28 0.83 9.83
CA VAL A 223 17.56 2.19 9.31
C VAL A 223 17.65 3.28 10.39
N HIS A 224 16.97 3.09 11.52
CA HIS A 224 17.02 3.98 12.68
C HIS A 224 17.79 3.39 13.88
N GLY A 225 18.59 2.34 13.63
CA GLY A 225 19.16 1.50 14.68
C GLY A 225 18.17 0.44 15.17
N VAL A 226 18.69 -0.47 15.99
CA VAL A 226 17.89 -1.49 16.68
C VAL A 226 18.13 -1.33 18.18
N THR A 227 17.05 -1.28 18.94
CA THR A 227 17.10 -1.30 20.41
C THR A 227 16.57 -2.64 20.92
N THR A 228 16.90 -2.98 22.16
CA THR A 228 16.36 -4.17 22.83
C THR A 228 15.68 -3.74 24.11
N GLY A 229 14.59 -4.41 24.45
CA GLY A 229 13.94 -4.23 25.74
C GLY A 229 12.68 -5.08 25.89
N ARG A 230 12.12 -5.02 27.09
CA ARG A 230 10.88 -5.73 27.42
C ARG A 230 9.71 -5.16 26.63
N PHE A 231 8.83 -6.04 26.16
CA PHE A 231 7.57 -5.64 25.56
C PHE A 231 6.72 -4.84 26.54
N GLY A 232 6.50 -5.37 27.75
CA GLY A 232 5.74 -4.68 28.79
C GLY A 232 6.36 -3.32 29.15
N GLY A 233 5.54 -2.26 29.08
CA GLY A 233 5.93 -0.90 29.47
C GLY A 233 6.60 -0.06 28.38
N GLY A 234 6.82 -0.60 27.18
CA GLY A 234 7.33 0.16 26.02
C GLY A 234 6.26 0.96 25.28
N SER A 235 6.69 1.92 24.46
CA SER A 235 5.81 2.72 23.58
C SER A 235 5.05 1.87 22.58
N TYR A 236 5.71 0.87 21.99
CA TYR A 236 5.07 -0.12 21.13
C TYR A 236 3.88 -0.82 21.80
N ALA A 237 4.10 -1.35 23.02
CA ALA A 237 3.06 -2.06 23.76
C ALA A 237 1.87 -1.16 24.11
N ALA A 238 2.14 0.07 24.56
CA ALA A 238 1.07 1.04 24.86
C ALA A 238 0.25 1.39 23.61
N ARG A 239 0.90 1.59 22.46
CA ARG A 239 0.21 1.84 21.18
C ARG A 239 -0.65 0.66 20.75
N LEU A 240 -0.10 -0.55 20.79
CA LEU A 240 -0.84 -1.75 20.37
C LEU A 240 -2.01 -2.05 21.31
N ALA A 241 -1.84 -1.86 22.63
CA ALA A 241 -2.92 -1.98 23.60
C ALA A 241 -4.06 -1.01 23.30
N ALA A 242 -3.76 0.27 23.08
CA ALA A 242 -4.77 1.27 22.71
C ALA A 242 -5.50 0.92 21.41
N GLN A 243 -4.79 0.36 20.42
CA GLN A 243 -5.38 -0.11 19.16
C GLN A 243 -6.34 -1.28 19.37
N VAL A 244 -5.98 -2.24 20.24
CA VAL A 244 -6.84 -3.38 20.60
C VAL A 244 -8.03 -2.92 21.44
N ASP A 245 -7.84 -1.98 22.36
CA ASP A 245 -8.90 -1.40 23.20
C ASP A 245 -9.96 -0.67 22.38
N ALA A 246 -9.55 0.05 21.32
CA ALA A 246 -10.47 0.70 20.40
C ALA A 246 -11.40 -0.28 19.64
N LEU A 247 -11.11 -1.59 19.64
CA LEU A 247 -11.95 -2.60 19.00
C LEU A 247 -13.18 -2.98 19.85
N GLY A 248 -13.22 -2.61 21.13
CA GLY A 248 -14.28 -2.97 22.07
C GLY A 248 -14.31 -4.46 22.40
N GLU A 249 -15.51 -5.01 22.61
CA GLU A 249 -15.76 -6.39 23.06
C GLU A 249 -15.84 -7.40 21.89
N ARG A 250 -15.02 -7.23 20.86
CA ARG A 250 -14.96 -8.20 19.76
C ARG A 250 -14.25 -9.48 20.22
N PRO A 251 -14.68 -10.68 19.78
CA PRO A 251 -14.00 -11.94 20.09
C PRO A 251 -12.49 -11.89 19.81
N ALA A 252 -12.08 -11.42 18.61
CA ALA A 252 -10.66 -11.23 18.30
C ALA A 252 -9.94 -10.26 19.26
N ALA A 253 -10.61 -9.22 19.78
CA ALA A 253 -9.98 -8.26 20.69
C ALA A 253 -9.67 -8.88 22.05
N HIS A 254 -10.52 -9.76 22.58
CA HIS A 254 -10.25 -10.52 23.81
C HIS A 254 -9.00 -11.39 23.67
N LEU A 255 -8.91 -12.11 22.55
CA LEU A 255 -7.75 -12.94 22.24
C LEU A 255 -6.47 -12.11 22.09
N MET A 256 -6.55 -10.97 21.41
CA MET A 256 -5.43 -10.03 21.28
C MET A 256 -4.97 -9.51 22.65
N ARG A 257 -5.88 -9.14 23.55
CA ARG A 257 -5.52 -8.72 24.93
C ARG A 257 -4.78 -9.84 25.68
N ALA A 258 -5.22 -11.09 25.54
CA ALA A 258 -4.53 -12.24 26.12
C ALA A 258 -3.10 -12.41 25.56
N VAL A 259 -2.91 -12.20 24.24
CA VAL A 259 -1.58 -12.19 23.61
C VAL A 259 -0.69 -11.09 24.20
N LEU A 260 -1.21 -9.87 24.35
CA LEU A 260 -0.42 -8.76 24.93
C LEU A 260 0.03 -9.09 26.37
N ALA A 261 -0.85 -9.69 27.18
CA ALA A 261 -0.52 -10.11 28.53
C ALA A 261 0.54 -11.22 28.55
N ALA A 262 0.42 -12.23 27.68
CA ALA A 262 1.39 -13.32 27.56
C ALA A 262 2.78 -12.82 27.12
N CYS A 263 2.84 -11.79 26.26
CA CYS A 263 4.08 -11.20 25.79
C CYS A 263 4.71 -10.20 26.78
N ALA A 264 4.05 -9.80 27.88
CA ALA A 264 4.49 -8.71 28.76
C ALA A 264 5.96 -8.84 29.21
N GLY A 265 6.42 -10.05 29.46
CA GLY A 265 7.79 -10.33 29.90
C GLY A 265 8.83 -10.50 28.81
N ALA A 266 8.45 -10.60 27.53
CA ALA A 266 9.34 -10.94 26.43
C ALA A 266 10.38 -9.83 26.16
N GLU A 267 11.64 -10.22 26.03
CA GLU A 267 12.74 -9.34 25.60
C GLU A 267 12.78 -9.33 24.06
N LEU A 268 12.49 -8.18 23.45
CA LEU A 268 12.37 -8.04 22.00
C LEU A 268 13.41 -7.06 21.47
N SER A 269 13.78 -7.24 20.20
CA SER A 269 14.51 -6.22 19.43
C SER A 269 13.53 -5.38 18.63
N TYR A 270 13.66 -4.06 18.71
CA TYR A 270 12.82 -3.08 18.04
C TYR A 270 13.58 -2.35 16.95
N GLY A 271 12.94 -2.24 15.79
CA GLY A 271 13.46 -1.55 14.62
C GLY A 271 12.33 -0.87 13.86
N CYS A 272 12.45 -0.87 12.54
CA CYS A 272 11.40 -0.36 11.66
C CYS A 272 10.75 -1.48 10.85
N TRP A 273 9.60 -1.19 10.26
CA TRP A 273 9.01 -2.00 9.21
C TRP A 273 8.29 -1.11 8.20
N HIS A 274 8.06 -1.62 7.00
CA HIS A 274 7.25 -0.96 5.99
C HIS A 274 5.77 -0.93 6.38
N GLY A 275 5.29 -1.97 7.07
CA GLY A 275 3.91 -2.07 7.54
C GLY A 275 2.89 -2.55 6.51
N ASP A 276 3.32 -2.78 5.27
CA ASP A 276 2.54 -3.37 4.16
C ASP A 276 3.48 -3.95 3.07
N TRP A 277 4.59 -4.59 3.47
CA TRP A 277 5.54 -5.12 2.50
C TRP A 277 4.97 -6.34 1.78
N ASN A 278 4.58 -6.19 0.52
CA ASN A 278 4.08 -7.27 -0.32
C ASN A 278 4.53 -7.11 -1.78
N GLY A 279 4.35 -8.14 -2.61
CA GLY A 279 4.75 -8.10 -4.03
C GLY A 279 4.07 -7.02 -4.89
N GLY A 280 3.03 -6.35 -4.39
CA GLY A 280 2.40 -5.19 -5.01
C GLY A 280 3.05 -3.85 -4.65
N ASN A 281 3.84 -3.82 -3.58
CA ASN A 281 4.53 -2.64 -3.06
C ASN A 281 6.04 -2.65 -3.37
N MET A 282 6.51 -3.64 -4.13
CA MET A 282 7.92 -3.75 -4.52
C MET A 282 8.15 -4.26 -5.95
N SER A 283 9.35 -4.04 -6.47
CA SER A 283 9.88 -4.67 -7.69
C SER A 283 11.39 -4.86 -7.57
N ILE A 284 11.92 -5.97 -8.09
CA ILE A 284 13.35 -6.24 -8.09
C ILE A 284 13.91 -5.95 -9.49
N ARG A 285 14.84 -5.00 -9.59
CA ARG A 285 15.43 -4.56 -10.86
C ARG A 285 16.88 -4.13 -10.68
N GLY A 286 17.75 -4.60 -11.57
CA GLY A 286 19.15 -4.14 -11.62
C GLY A 286 19.94 -4.37 -10.33
N GLY A 287 19.59 -5.39 -9.56
CA GLY A 287 20.19 -5.64 -8.25
C GLY A 287 19.68 -4.75 -7.12
N GLU A 288 18.56 -4.05 -7.32
CA GLU A 288 17.89 -3.24 -6.29
C GLU A 288 16.47 -3.78 -6.03
N VAL A 289 15.99 -3.57 -4.79
CA VAL A 289 14.57 -3.73 -4.42
C VAL A 289 13.93 -2.35 -4.42
N LEU A 290 13.23 -2.03 -5.50
CA LEU A 290 12.43 -0.82 -5.63
C LEU A 290 11.19 -0.98 -4.75
N LEU A 291 11.01 -0.14 -3.73
CA LEU A 291 9.97 -0.26 -2.69
C LEU A 291 9.16 1.03 -2.61
N TRP A 292 7.84 0.94 -2.44
CA TRP A 292 6.93 2.10 -2.41
C TRP A 292 5.71 1.88 -1.52
N ASP A 293 4.95 2.95 -1.27
CA ASP A 293 3.75 2.99 -0.41
C ASP A 293 4.03 2.92 1.10
N PHE A 294 4.85 3.86 1.57
CA PHE A 294 5.30 3.98 2.96
C PHE A 294 4.25 4.55 3.93
N GLU A 295 2.97 4.60 3.55
CA GLU A 295 1.90 5.17 4.39
C GLU A 295 1.71 4.43 5.74
N ARG A 296 2.23 3.21 5.85
CA ARG A 296 2.17 2.37 7.07
C ARG A 296 3.53 2.18 7.73
N PHE A 297 4.56 2.87 7.27
CA PHE A 297 5.90 2.78 7.87
C PHE A 297 5.84 3.13 9.36
N THR A 298 6.44 2.28 10.18
CA THR A 298 6.48 2.50 11.63
C THR A 298 7.88 2.16 12.15
N ALA A 299 8.40 3.01 13.03
CA ALA A 299 9.57 2.70 13.84
C ALA A 299 9.13 2.16 15.21
N ASP A 300 10.07 1.66 16.01
CA ASP A 300 9.80 1.10 17.33
C ASP A 300 8.78 -0.05 17.28
N VAL A 301 9.05 -1.02 16.40
CA VAL A 301 8.27 -2.25 16.24
C VAL A 301 9.18 -3.47 16.31
N PRO A 302 8.71 -4.64 16.77
CA PRO A 302 9.52 -5.84 16.77
C PRO A 302 10.10 -6.16 15.39
N VAL A 303 11.39 -6.46 15.36
CA VAL A 303 12.12 -6.77 14.12
C VAL A 303 11.55 -8.05 13.48
N GLY A 304 11.33 -8.00 12.17
CA GLY A 304 10.93 -9.16 11.36
C GLY A 304 9.46 -9.20 10.94
N TYR A 305 8.67 -8.16 11.24
CA TYR A 305 7.27 -8.14 10.80
C TYR A 305 7.11 -8.13 9.27
N ASP A 306 7.99 -7.45 8.53
CA ASP A 306 7.86 -7.38 7.07
C ASP A 306 7.97 -8.76 6.39
N VAL A 307 8.80 -9.67 6.90
CA VAL A 307 8.90 -11.03 6.32
C VAL A 307 7.66 -11.87 6.62
N LEU A 308 7.12 -11.79 7.84
CA LEU A 308 5.87 -12.48 8.19
C LEU A 308 4.70 -11.95 7.36
N HIS A 309 4.68 -10.63 7.15
CA HIS A 309 3.68 -9.97 6.33
C HIS A 309 3.75 -10.37 4.86
N PHE A 310 4.97 -10.38 4.31
CA PHE A 310 5.22 -10.77 2.93
C PHE A 310 4.76 -12.20 2.65
N GLU A 311 5.17 -13.16 3.49
CA GLU A 311 4.82 -14.58 3.35
C GLU A 311 3.30 -14.81 3.45
N LEU A 312 2.65 -14.19 4.43
CA LEU A 312 1.20 -14.30 4.61
C LEU A 312 0.45 -13.71 3.41
N HIS A 313 0.87 -12.54 2.95
CA HIS A 313 0.24 -11.87 1.82
C HIS A 313 0.44 -12.65 0.51
N GLU A 314 1.64 -13.17 0.24
CA GLU A 314 1.91 -14.00 -0.95
C GLU A 314 1.07 -15.28 -0.93
N ALA A 315 1.01 -15.99 0.21
CA ALA A 315 0.19 -17.19 0.35
C ALA A 315 -1.28 -16.93 0.00
N VAL A 316 -1.87 -15.86 0.54
CA VAL A 316 -3.30 -15.58 0.34
C VAL A 316 -3.58 -14.94 -1.04
N THR A 317 -2.80 -13.94 -1.44
CA THR A 317 -3.13 -13.11 -2.62
C THR A 317 -2.56 -13.66 -3.92
N VAL A 318 -1.41 -14.36 -3.87
CA VAL A 318 -0.76 -14.91 -5.05
C VAL A 318 -1.07 -16.40 -5.22
N HIS A 319 -1.00 -17.15 -4.12
CA HIS A 319 -1.23 -18.60 -4.16
C HIS A 319 -2.69 -19.01 -3.86
N GLY A 320 -3.54 -18.06 -3.44
CA GLY A 320 -4.96 -18.31 -3.21
C GLY A 320 -5.24 -19.21 -2.00
N ALA A 321 -4.30 -19.29 -1.05
CA ALA A 321 -4.48 -20.08 0.15
C ALA A 321 -5.62 -19.52 1.02
N VAL A 322 -6.29 -20.42 1.75
CA VAL A 322 -7.29 -20.03 2.74
C VAL A 322 -6.57 -19.25 3.87
N PRO A 323 -7.05 -18.05 4.28
CA PRO A 323 -6.38 -17.22 5.27
C PRO A 323 -5.98 -17.94 6.56
N ALA A 324 -6.88 -18.75 7.11
CA ALA A 324 -6.63 -19.55 8.31
C ALA A 324 -5.43 -20.51 8.15
N VAL A 325 -5.36 -21.21 7.02
CA VAL A 325 -4.29 -22.16 6.70
C VAL A 325 -2.97 -21.42 6.48
N ALA A 326 -3.00 -20.31 5.74
CA ALA A 326 -1.83 -19.49 5.48
C ALA A 326 -1.26 -18.89 6.77
N ALA A 327 -2.11 -18.40 7.66
CA ALA A 327 -1.69 -17.81 8.93
C ALA A 327 -1.08 -18.88 9.87
N ALA A 328 -1.69 -20.06 9.95
CA ALA A 328 -1.13 -21.18 10.73
C ALA A 328 0.22 -21.67 10.17
N ASP A 329 0.39 -21.73 8.84
CA ASP A 329 1.67 -22.10 8.21
C ASP A 329 2.76 -21.07 8.49
N VAL A 330 2.46 -19.77 8.33
CA VAL A 330 3.42 -18.69 8.64
C VAL A 330 3.80 -18.71 10.12
N ALA A 331 2.85 -18.96 11.01
CA ALA A 331 3.11 -19.13 12.44
C ALA A 331 4.06 -20.30 12.73
N ALA A 332 3.80 -21.48 12.15
CA ALA A 332 4.63 -22.66 12.33
C ALA A 332 6.06 -22.46 11.78
N ARG A 333 6.22 -21.64 10.74
CA ARG A 333 7.52 -21.30 10.15
C ARG A 333 8.18 -20.06 10.76
N ALA A 334 7.57 -19.41 11.75
CA ALA A 334 8.02 -18.11 12.26
C ALA A 334 9.50 -18.09 12.67
N GLY A 335 9.98 -19.10 13.39
CA GLY A 335 11.39 -19.20 13.78
C GLY A 335 12.35 -19.20 12.59
N ALA A 336 12.04 -19.97 11.54
CA ALA A 336 12.87 -20.03 10.34
C ALA A 336 12.82 -18.72 9.53
N LEU A 337 11.65 -18.08 9.46
CA LEU A 337 11.47 -16.81 8.75
C LEU A 337 12.16 -15.64 9.45
N LEU A 338 12.18 -15.65 10.78
CA LEU A 338 12.73 -14.56 11.60
C LEU A 338 14.23 -14.71 11.88
N ALA A 339 14.79 -15.93 11.80
CA ALA A 339 16.22 -16.18 12.03
C ALA A 339 17.17 -15.28 11.19
N PRO A 340 16.92 -15.01 9.88
CA PRO A 340 17.75 -14.10 9.08
C PRO A 340 17.78 -12.64 9.59
N PHE A 341 16.87 -12.26 10.48
CA PHE A 341 16.79 -10.93 11.07
C PHE A 341 17.49 -10.85 12.44
N GLY A 342 17.95 -11.98 12.97
CA GLY A 342 18.61 -12.09 14.27
C GLY A 342 17.62 -12.23 15.43
N VAL A 343 16.43 -12.79 15.17
CA VAL A 343 15.45 -13.13 16.21
C VAL A 343 15.71 -14.56 16.65
N ASP A 344 15.88 -14.76 17.95
CA ASP A 344 16.10 -16.08 18.54
C ASP A 344 14.83 -16.95 18.48
N ALA A 345 15.03 -18.26 18.37
CA ALA A 345 13.93 -19.22 18.14
C ALA A 345 12.94 -19.31 19.31
N ASP A 346 13.38 -19.03 20.54
CA ASP A 346 12.56 -18.96 21.75
C ASP A 346 11.67 -17.71 21.78
N VAL A 347 12.13 -16.60 21.21
CA VAL A 347 11.39 -15.32 21.15
C VAL A 347 10.51 -15.22 19.90
N ALA A 348 10.85 -15.94 18.82
CA ALA A 348 10.15 -15.90 17.54
C ALA A 348 8.61 -16.10 17.64
N PRO A 349 8.07 -17.02 18.49
CA PRO A 349 6.63 -17.15 18.67
C PRO A 349 5.97 -15.87 19.21
N ALA A 350 6.61 -15.17 20.16
CA ALA A 350 6.09 -13.92 20.70
C ALA A 350 6.08 -12.80 19.65
N VAL A 351 7.14 -12.70 18.84
CA VAL A 351 7.20 -11.75 17.71
C VAL A 351 6.06 -12.02 16.71
N ALA A 352 5.84 -13.28 16.36
CA ALA A 352 4.77 -13.65 15.44
C ALA A 352 3.36 -13.40 16.01
N ALA A 353 3.12 -13.71 17.29
CA ALA A 353 1.85 -13.42 17.96
C ALA A 353 1.54 -11.92 17.97
N LEU A 354 2.54 -11.08 18.27
CA LEU A 354 2.41 -9.63 18.24
C LEU A 354 2.21 -9.11 16.82
N TYR A 355 2.85 -9.71 15.80
CA TYR A 355 2.59 -9.40 14.40
C TYR A 355 1.13 -9.66 14.00
N PHE A 356 0.59 -10.84 14.32
CA PHE A 356 -0.80 -11.18 14.03
C PHE A 356 -1.78 -10.25 14.76
N THR A 357 -1.44 -9.86 15.99
CA THR A 357 -2.22 -8.88 16.78
C THR A 357 -2.19 -7.50 16.13
N GLU A 358 -1.02 -7.01 15.72
CA GLU A 358 -0.84 -5.71 15.05
C GLU A 358 -1.59 -5.65 13.71
N ILE A 359 -1.44 -6.66 12.84
CA ILE A 359 -2.11 -6.64 11.54
C ILE A 359 -3.62 -6.90 11.65
N GLY A 360 -4.03 -7.80 12.55
CA GLY A 360 -5.43 -8.12 12.78
C GLY A 360 -6.20 -6.94 13.36
N SER A 361 -5.65 -6.28 14.39
CA SER A 361 -6.31 -5.11 14.98
C SER A 361 -6.41 -3.94 14.00
N ARG A 362 -5.41 -3.77 13.13
CA ARG A 362 -5.46 -2.79 12.04
C ARG A 362 -6.56 -3.10 11.02
N TYR A 363 -6.71 -4.35 10.58
CA TYR A 363 -7.76 -4.72 9.62
C TYR A 363 -9.17 -4.51 10.19
N LEU A 364 -9.38 -4.82 11.47
CA LEU A 364 -10.64 -4.55 12.15
C LEU A 364 -10.89 -3.05 12.34
N GLY A 365 -9.87 -2.28 12.74
CA GLY A 365 -9.96 -0.83 12.90
C GLY A 365 -10.25 -0.08 11.60
N ASP A 366 -9.62 -0.50 10.49
CA ASP A 366 -9.84 0.04 9.14
C ASP A 366 -11.17 -0.42 8.51
N ARG A 367 -11.97 -1.23 9.21
CA ARG A 367 -13.23 -1.84 8.74
C ARG A 367 -13.06 -2.62 7.44
N GLN A 368 -11.95 -3.35 7.29
CA GLN A 368 -11.69 -4.15 6.10
C GLN A 368 -12.61 -5.38 6.00
N ASP A 369 -13.21 -5.80 7.13
CA ASP A 369 -14.30 -6.77 7.20
C ASP A 369 -15.48 -6.40 6.26
N GLY A 370 -15.82 -5.12 6.18
CA GLY A 370 -16.89 -4.60 5.32
C GLY A 370 -16.58 -4.59 3.81
N PHE A 371 -15.34 -4.85 3.39
CA PHE A 371 -14.91 -4.76 1.98
C PHE A 371 -14.61 -6.12 1.33
N GLY A 372 -14.87 -7.23 2.02
CA GLY A 372 -14.75 -8.59 1.47
C GLY A 372 -13.31 -9.00 1.13
N THR A 373 -12.31 -8.35 1.71
CA THR A 373 -10.90 -8.77 1.58
C THR A 373 -10.69 -10.04 2.40
N PRO A 374 -10.07 -11.11 1.85
CA PRO A 374 -9.91 -12.39 2.56
C PRO A 374 -9.30 -12.26 3.96
N MET A 375 -8.31 -11.38 4.13
CA MET A 375 -7.63 -11.11 5.40
C MET A 375 -8.44 -10.23 6.37
N GLY A 376 -9.50 -9.56 5.92
CA GLY A 376 -10.34 -8.70 6.74
C GLY A 376 -11.22 -9.47 7.74
N ARG A 377 -11.41 -10.78 7.55
CA ARG A 377 -12.17 -11.66 8.45
C ARG A 377 -11.26 -12.22 9.54
N VAL A 378 -10.82 -11.33 10.44
CA VAL A 378 -9.77 -11.63 11.42
C VAL A 378 -10.12 -12.79 12.35
N ASP A 379 -11.38 -12.89 12.78
CA ASP A 379 -11.85 -13.97 13.64
C ASP A 379 -11.66 -15.37 13.01
N GLU A 380 -11.62 -15.48 11.67
CA GLU A 380 -11.44 -16.76 10.98
C GLU A 380 -10.00 -17.28 11.00
N TRP A 381 -8.99 -16.40 11.15
CA TRP A 381 -7.59 -16.79 10.98
C TRP A 381 -6.71 -16.54 12.20
N ILE A 382 -7.08 -15.63 13.12
CA ILE A 382 -6.22 -15.31 14.27
C ILE A 382 -6.04 -16.49 15.24
N ARG A 383 -7.10 -17.29 15.49
CA ARG A 383 -7.01 -18.48 16.34
C ARG A 383 -6.11 -19.56 15.71
N PRO A 384 -6.31 -19.97 14.43
CA PRO A 384 -5.38 -20.85 13.73
C PRO A 384 -3.94 -20.34 13.71
N ALA A 385 -3.74 -19.04 13.55
CA ALA A 385 -2.41 -18.42 13.58
C ALA A 385 -1.73 -18.66 14.94
N LEU A 386 -2.41 -18.36 16.05
CA LEU A 386 -1.85 -18.57 17.39
C LEU A 386 -1.62 -20.05 17.68
N ALA A 387 -2.54 -20.94 17.29
CA ALA A 387 -2.36 -22.39 17.45
C ALA A 387 -1.12 -22.91 16.71
N GLY A 388 -0.77 -22.30 15.56
CA GLY A 388 0.44 -22.63 14.81
C GLY A 388 1.76 -22.25 15.48
N LEU A 389 1.73 -21.46 16.56
CA LEU A 389 2.93 -21.02 17.30
C LEU A 389 3.41 -22.01 18.37
N GLY A 390 2.64 -23.08 18.65
CA GLY A 390 2.98 -24.11 19.64
C GLY A 390 1.87 -24.33 20.67
N GLU A 391 2.09 -25.31 21.56
CA GLU A 391 1.08 -25.78 22.53
C GLU A 391 0.60 -24.69 23.49
N ASP A 392 1.52 -23.86 24.01
CA ASP A 392 1.17 -22.77 24.94
C ASP A 392 0.24 -21.73 24.30
N TRP A 393 0.50 -21.39 23.04
CA TRP A 393 -0.32 -20.45 22.27
C TRP A 393 -1.66 -21.06 21.85
N ALA A 394 -1.68 -22.36 21.54
CA ALA A 394 -2.92 -23.09 21.29
C ALA A 394 -3.82 -23.13 22.52
N ALA A 395 -3.24 -23.35 23.71
CA ALA A 395 -3.97 -23.32 24.97
C ALA A 395 -4.56 -21.92 25.25
N LEU A 396 -3.79 -20.85 25.02
CA LEU A 396 -4.27 -19.46 25.14
C LEU A 396 -5.41 -19.17 24.17
N ALA A 397 -5.30 -19.65 22.92
CA ALA A 397 -6.35 -19.50 21.91
C ALA A 397 -7.64 -20.26 22.26
N GLY A 398 -7.54 -21.38 22.98
CA GLY A 398 -8.68 -22.18 23.46
C GLY A 398 -9.36 -21.61 24.70
N GLN A 399 -8.61 -21.06 25.67
CA GLN A 399 -9.18 -20.49 26.91
C GLN A 399 -10.09 -19.28 26.64
N SER A 400 -9.79 -18.51 25.59
CA SER A 400 -10.61 -17.36 25.16
C SER A 400 -11.94 -17.75 24.50
N GLN A 401 -12.27 -19.05 24.42
CA GLN A 401 -13.56 -19.55 23.90
C GLN A 401 -14.55 -19.88 25.05
N VAL A 402 -14.05 -20.34 26.19
CA VAL A 402 -14.89 -20.81 27.32
C VAL A 402 -15.54 -19.64 28.08
N GLY A 403 -14.98 -18.43 27.99
CA GLY A 403 -15.58 -17.22 28.53
C GLY A 403 -16.79 -16.70 27.75
N GLU A 404 -16.94 -17.06 26.47
CA GLU A 404 -18.04 -16.59 25.61
C GLU A 404 -19.30 -17.49 25.71
N GLU A 405 -19.15 -18.77 26.08
CA GLU A 405 -20.29 -19.69 26.24
C GLU A 405 -21.01 -19.55 27.60
N ASN A 406 -20.41 -18.92 28.60
CA ASN A 406 -20.96 -18.82 29.96
C ASN A 406 -21.77 -17.54 30.26
N ASP A 407 -21.79 -16.56 29.37
CA ASP A 407 -22.60 -15.32 29.52
C ASP A 407 -23.96 -15.39 28.80
N GLY A 408 -24.38 -16.61 28.43
CA GLY A 408 -25.59 -16.89 27.65
C GLY A 408 -26.68 -17.68 28.38
N ASP A 409 -26.77 -17.60 29.71
CA ASP A 409 -27.87 -18.18 30.50
C ASP A 409 -28.55 -17.14 31.41
#